data_AF-A0A259EYS6-F1
#
_entry.id   AF-A0A259EYS6-F1
#
_cell.length_a   1.000
_cell.length_b   1.000
_cell.length_c   1.000
_cell.angle_alpha   90.00
_cell.angle_beta   90.00
_cell.angle_gamma   90.00
#
_symmetry.space_group_name_H-M   'P 1'
#
loop_
_entity.id
_entity.type
_entity.pdbx_description
1 polymer ?
#
loop_
_entity_poly.entity_id
_entity_poly.type
_entity_poly.pdbx_seq_one_letter_code
_entity_poly.pdbx_strand_id
1 'polypeptide(L)'
;MDQNEEELVRIKILRGGYRSSVSMDLFLANTLQAKLGGEVEFRAWIQTTVDELERRWQEAALEAKAGSRARARAGLSRMIQREALRRVLS
;
A
#
# COMPACT_ATOMS: atom_id res chain seq x y z
N MET A 1 1.88 16.00 28.15
CA MET A 1 1.71 16.26 26.71
C MET A 1 1.55 14.90 26.07
N ASP A 2 0.41 14.70 25.44
CA ASP A 2 -0.06 13.40 24.95
C ASP A 2 0.95 12.75 24.00
N GLN A 3 1.40 11.55 24.40
CA GLN A 3 1.97 10.57 23.50
C GLN A 3 0.84 9.98 22.65
N ASN A 4 0.27 10.78 21.74
CA ASN A 4 -0.23 10.18 20.50
C ASN A 4 1.01 9.82 19.69
N GLU A 5 1.73 8.79 20.13
CA GLU A 5 2.61 8.05 19.23
C GLU A 5 1.72 7.63 18.06
N GLU A 6 2.01 8.12 16.86
CA GLU A 6 1.38 7.64 15.64
C GLU A 6 1.66 6.14 15.54
N GLU A 7 0.78 5.31 16.12
CA GLU A 7 0.95 3.86 16.13
C GLU A 7 0.92 3.38 14.69
N LEU A 8 2.04 2.83 14.23
CA LEU A 8 2.18 2.29 12.89
C LEU A 8 2.03 0.77 12.92
N VAL A 9 1.14 0.24 12.08
CA VAL A 9 1.07 -1.18 11.77
C VAL A 9 2.03 -1.50 10.63
N ARG A 10 2.88 -2.51 10.83
CA ARG A 10 3.76 -3.03 9.78
C ARG A 10 3.26 -4.40 9.29
N ILE A 11 2.95 -4.47 8.01
CA ILE A 11 2.32 -5.61 7.37
C ILE A 11 3.32 -6.24 6.42
N LYS A 12 3.68 -7.50 6.68
CA LYS A 12 4.58 -8.27 5.81
C LYS A 12 3.83 -8.74 4.57
N ILE A 13 4.48 -8.61 3.42
CA ILE A 13 3.93 -8.96 2.11
C ILE A 13 4.99 -9.70 1.29
N LEU A 14 4.55 -10.49 0.31
CA LEU A 14 5.42 -11.18 -0.64
C LEU A 14 5.33 -10.47 -1.99
N ARG A 15 6.47 -10.15 -2.62
CA ARG A 15 6.54 -9.46 -3.91
C ARG A 15 7.55 -10.16 -4.79
N GLY A 16 7.18 -10.61 -5.98
CA GLY A 16 8.12 -11.14 -6.98
C GLY A 16 9.24 -12.08 -6.46
N GLY A 17 8.95 -12.90 -5.44
CA GLY A 17 9.92 -13.81 -4.82
C GLY A 17 10.69 -13.29 -3.59
N TYR A 18 10.50 -12.05 -3.15
CA TYR A 18 11.12 -11.49 -1.94
C TYR A 18 10.08 -10.98 -0.93
N ARG A 19 10.43 -10.98 0.35
CA ARG A 19 9.57 -10.45 1.43
C ARG A 19 9.84 -8.97 1.63
N SER A 20 8.78 -8.19 1.80
CA SER A 20 8.88 -6.78 2.15
C SER A 20 7.80 -6.38 3.16
N SER A 21 7.73 -5.11 3.52
CA SER A 21 6.71 -4.62 4.45
C SER A 21 6.11 -3.30 4.01
N VAL A 22 4.82 -3.15 4.29
CA VAL A 22 4.06 -1.91 4.17
C VAL A 22 3.79 -1.41 5.57
N SER A 23 4.02 -0.12 5.83
CA SER A 23 3.68 0.51 7.10
C SER A 23 2.48 1.44 6.89
N MET A 24 1.57 1.50 7.85
CA MET A 24 0.36 2.31 7.80
C MET A 24 -0.05 2.71 9.21
N ASP A 25 -0.64 3.89 9.35
CA ASP A 25 -1.25 4.34 10.60
C ASP A 25 -2.31 3.33 11.09
N LEU A 26 -2.31 3.06 12.40
CA LEU A 26 -3.16 2.06 13.02
C LEU A 26 -4.64 2.39 12.87
N PHE A 27 -5.01 3.66 12.99
CA PHE A 27 -6.40 4.07 12.82
C PHE A 27 -6.88 3.77 11.39
N LEU A 28 -6.07 4.09 10.39
CA LEU A 28 -6.39 3.77 8.99
C LEU A 28 -6.45 2.25 8.76
N ALA A 29 -5.51 1.49 9.33
CA ALA A 29 -5.48 0.03 9.21
C ALA A 29 -6.73 -0.62 9.81
N ASN A 30 -7.09 -0.23 11.03
CA ASN A 30 -8.26 -0.75 11.73
C ASN A 30 -9.57 -0.37 11.03
N THR A 31 -9.68 0.87 10.57
CA THR A 31 -10.85 1.34 9.82
C THR A 31 -11.04 0.57 8.53
N LEU A 32 -9.95 0.36 7.77
CA LEU A 32 -9.99 -0.41 6.53
C LEU A 32 -10.30 -1.88 6.80
N GLN A 33 -9.71 -2.48 7.83
CA GLN A 33 -9.97 -3.86 8.23
C GLN A 33 -11.45 -4.08 8.57
N ALA A 34 -12.04 -3.19 9.37
CA ALA A 34 -13.46 -3.25 9.70
C ALA A 34 -14.34 -3.14 8.45
N LYS A 35 -13.98 -2.25 7.51
CA LYS A 35 -14.72 -2.06 6.26
C LYS A 35 -14.64 -3.26 5.31
N LEU A 36 -13.52 -3.98 5.30
CA LEU A 36 -13.30 -5.14 4.43
C LEU A 36 -13.88 -6.44 4.99
N GLY A 37 -14.29 -6.47 6.26
CA GLY A 37 -14.92 -7.63 6.90
C GLY A 37 -14.00 -8.44 7.81
N GLY A 38 -12.74 -8.03 8.02
CA GLY A 38 -11.82 -8.74 8.90
C GLY A 38 -10.35 -8.70 8.47
N GLU A 39 -9.49 -9.33 9.27
CA GLU A 39 -8.04 -9.37 9.05
C GLU A 39 -7.67 -10.14 7.77
N VAL A 40 -8.38 -11.22 7.45
CA VAL A 40 -8.09 -12.07 6.29
C VAL A 40 -8.30 -11.29 5.00
N GLU A 41 -9.45 -10.63 4.87
CA GLU A 41 -9.86 -9.80 3.75
C GLU A 41 -8.94 -8.58 3.62
N PHE A 42 -8.56 -7.98 4.75
CA PHE A 42 -7.61 -6.88 4.79
C PHE A 42 -6.23 -7.29 4.26
N ARG A 43 -5.69 -8.43 4.70
CA ARG A 43 -4.39 -8.93 4.22
C ARG A 43 -4.44 -9.30 2.74
N ALA A 44 -5.52 -9.95 2.30
CA ALA A 44 -5.74 -10.27 0.89
C ALA A 44 -5.79 -8.99 0.03
N TRP A 45 -6.54 -7.98 0.48
CA TRP A 45 -6.64 -6.69 -0.20
C TRP A 45 -5.28 -6.00 -0.32
N ILE A 46 -4.46 -5.99 0.74
CA ILE A 46 -3.11 -5.42 0.67
C ILE A 46 -2.27 -6.16 -0.37
N GLN A 47 -2.27 -7.49 -0.36
CA GLN A 47 -1.48 -8.27 -1.32
C GLN A 47 -1.91 -7.96 -2.76
N THR A 48 -3.21 -8.00 -3.06
CA THR A 48 -3.74 -7.67 -4.39
C THR A 48 -3.39 -6.25 -4.81
N THR A 49 -3.56 -5.27 -3.92
CA THR A 49 -3.27 -3.86 -4.24
C THR A 49 -1.79 -3.62 -4.50
N VAL A 50 -0.90 -4.29 -3.76
CA VAL A 50 0.54 -4.24 -4.01
C VAL A 50 0.85 -4.80 -5.39
N ASP A 51 0.33 -5.98 -5.72
CA ASP A 51 0.59 -6.64 -7.00
C ASP A 51 0.11 -5.77 -8.19
N GLU A 52 -1.04 -5.13 -8.05
CA GLU A 52 -1.57 -4.17 -9.04
C GLU A 52 -0.69 -2.92 -9.17
N LEU A 53 -0.24 -2.34 -8.06
CA LEU A 53 0.63 -1.17 -8.07
C LEU A 53 1.99 -1.50 -8.69
N GLU A 54 2.54 -2.69 -8.42
CA GLU A 54 3.77 -3.16 -9.07
C GLU A 54 3.59 -3.33 -10.57
N ARG A 55 2.48 -3.95 -11.01
CA ARG A 55 2.19 -4.11 -12.45
C ARG A 55 2.09 -2.75 -13.14
N ARG A 56 1.34 -1.80 -12.58
CA ARG A 56 1.21 -0.43 -13.12
C ARG A 56 2.55 0.28 -13.21
N TRP A 57 3.43 0.07 -12.24
CA TRP A 57 4.78 0.62 -12.27
C TRP A 57 5.68 -0.02 -13.33
N GLN A 58 5.59 -1.34 -13.51
CA GLN A 58 6.32 -2.02 -14.58
C GLN A 58 5.86 -1.51 -15.95
N GLU A 59 4.55 -1.37 -16.16
CA GLU A 59 3.95 -0.81 -17.37
C GLU A 59 4.41 0.63 -17.62
N ALA A 60 4.28 1.51 -16.62
CA ALA A 60 4.72 2.90 -16.74
C ALA A 60 6.25 3.02 -16.96
N ALA A 61 7.06 2.13 -16.40
CA ALA A 61 8.50 2.11 -16.63
C ALA A 61 8.87 1.64 -18.05
N LEU A 62 8.10 0.72 -18.63
CA LEU A 62 8.24 0.30 -20.02
C LEU A 62 7.87 1.46 -20.96
N GLU A 63 6.77 2.16 -20.68
CA GLU A 63 6.34 3.35 -21.44
C GLU A 63 7.35 4.51 -21.33
N ALA A 64 7.87 4.79 -20.12
CA ALA A 64 8.83 5.88 -19.89
C ALA A 64 10.19 5.64 -20.57
N LYS A 65 10.59 4.38 -20.80
CA LYS A 65 11.78 4.06 -21.61
C LYS A 65 11.63 4.48 -23.07
N ALA A 66 10.40 4.69 -23.56
CA ALA A 66 10.13 5.21 -24.91
C ALA A 66 10.17 6.75 -25.00
N GLY A 67 10.21 7.49 -23.88
CA GLY A 67 10.24 8.95 -23.92
C GLY A 67 10.39 9.62 -22.55
N SER A 68 11.62 10.00 -22.20
CA SER A 68 11.99 10.85 -21.06
C SER A 68 11.87 10.23 -19.65
N ARG A 69 12.86 10.52 -18.80
CA ARG A 69 13.03 9.99 -17.44
C ARG A 69 11.84 10.33 -16.53
N ALA A 70 10.88 9.42 -16.41
CA ALA A 70 9.82 9.53 -15.41
C ALA A 70 10.35 9.12 -14.01
N ARG A 71 10.71 10.12 -13.20
CA ARG A 71 10.83 9.93 -11.75
C ARG A 71 9.44 9.72 -11.16
N ALA A 72 9.27 8.69 -10.34
CA ALA A 72 8.51 8.82 -9.09
C ALA A 72 8.83 7.67 -8.13
N ARG A 73 9.74 7.92 -7.17
CA ARG A 73 9.86 7.12 -5.94
C ARG A 73 8.71 7.51 -4.99
N ALA A 74 7.48 7.11 -5.29
CA ALA A 74 6.50 6.99 -4.21
C ALA A 74 6.81 5.68 -3.48
N GLY A 75 7.16 5.74 -2.19
CA GLY A 75 7.38 4.51 -1.42
C GLY A 75 6.10 3.67 -1.38
N LEU A 76 6.22 2.34 -1.52
CA LEU A 76 5.07 1.40 -1.54
C LEU A 76 4.07 1.67 -0.41
N SER A 77 4.56 1.98 0.79
CA SER A 77 3.71 2.31 1.93
C SER A 77 2.79 3.51 1.68
N ARG A 78 3.30 4.59 1.09
CA ARG A 78 2.49 5.78 0.79
C ARG A 78 1.41 5.51 -0.25
N MET A 79 1.70 4.64 -1.22
CA MET A 79 0.71 4.28 -2.22
C MET A 79 -0.41 3.43 -1.62
N ILE A 80 -0.06 2.41 -0.84
CA ILE A 80 -1.07 1.58 -0.16
C ILE A 80 -1.90 2.42 0.81
N GLN A 81 -1.29 3.32 1.59
CA GLN A 81 -2.02 4.25 2.44
C GLN A 81 -3.01 5.12 1.65
N ARG A 82 -2.62 5.58 0.45
CA ARG A 82 -3.51 6.37 -0.42
C ARG A 82 -4.68 5.53 -0.95
N GLU A 83 -4.44 4.28 -1.36
CA GLU A 83 -5.53 3.39 -1.79
C GLU A 83 -6.43 3.00 -0.62
N ALA A 84 -5.87 2.79 0.58
CA ALA A 84 -6.63 2.53 1.79
C ALA A 84 -7.54 3.72 2.13
N LEU A 85 -7.03 4.96 2.08
CA LEU A 85 -7.82 6.17 2.29
C LEU A 85 -8.97 6.28 1.28
N ARG A 86 -8.71 6.05 -0.01
CA ARG A 86 -9.77 6.06 -1.03
C ARG A 86 -10.86 5.04 -0.74
N ARG A 87 -10.46 3.83 -0.34
CA ARG A 87 -11.38 2.74 0.00
C ARG A 87 -12.21 3.06 1.24
N VAL A 88 -11.62 3.70 2.26
CA VAL A 88 -12.32 4.13 3.46
C VAL A 88 -13.34 5.24 3.15
N LEU A 89 -12.99 6.18 2.27
CA LEU A 89 -13.84 7.34 1.93
C LEU A 89 -14.92 7.07 0.87
N SER A 90 -14.81 6.00 0.07
CA SER A 90 -15.81 5.58 -0.94
C SER A 90 -16.99 4.86 -0.33
#